data_AF-A0A2H1W1P8-F1
#
_entry.id   AF-A0A2H1W1P8-F1
#
_cell.length_a   1.000
_cell.length_b   1.000
_cell.length_c   1.000
_cell.angle_alpha   90.00
_cell.angle_beta   90.00
_cell.angle_gamma   90.00
#
_symmetry.space_group_name_H-M   'P 1'
#
loop_
_entity.id
_entity.type
_entity.pdbx_description
1 polymer ?
#
loop_
_entity_poly.entity_id
_entity_poly.type
_entity_poly.pdbx_seq_one_letter_code
_entity_poly.pdbx_strand_id
1 'polypeptide(L)'
;MLKKCLGVRGRVVKERKLYMVGQTRVHIDTVEDLGHFMELEVVLRPEQTLEDGQAIAQDLRTKLGVKEDDLIDCAYVDMLLKK
;
A
#
# COMPACT_ATOMS: atom_id res chain seq x y z
N MET A 1 18.58 -17.46 2.75
CA MET A 1 19.83 -16.69 2.93
C MET A 1 19.61 -15.39 3.69
N LEU A 2 18.71 -14.49 3.25
CA LEU A 2 18.47 -13.19 3.93
C LEU A 2 18.19 -13.26 5.44
N LYS A 3 17.31 -14.17 5.90
CA LYS A 3 16.99 -14.35 7.33
C LYS A 3 18.19 -14.73 8.21
N LYS A 4 19.17 -15.47 7.66
CA LYS A 4 20.37 -15.88 8.40
C LYS A 4 21.41 -14.76 8.51
N CYS A 5 21.34 -13.76 7.63
CA CYS A 5 22.29 -12.64 7.60
C CYS A 5 21.76 -11.38 8.31
N LEU A 6 20.45 -11.10 8.26
CA LEU A 6 19.84 -9.87 8.79
C LEU A 6 18.93 -10.09 10.01
N GLY A 7 18.66 -11.34 10.39
CA GLY A 7 17.66 -11.67 11.41
C GLY A 7 16.22 -11.45 10.92
N VAL A 8 15.25 -11.63 11.82
CA VAL A 8 13.83 -11.33 11.56
C VAL A 8 13.42 -10.20 12.48
N ARG A 9 13.01 -9.06 11.91
CA ARG A 9 12.58 -7.89 12.67
C ARG A 9 11.14 -8.01 13.19
N GLY A 10 10.30 -8.78 12.50
CA GLY A 10 8.92 -9.04 12.90
C GLY A 10 8.22 -9.95 11.88
N ARG A 11 6.99 -10.37 12.20
CA ARG A 11 6.10 -11.12 11.31
C ARG A 11 4.80 -10.36 11.15
N VAL A 12 4.38 -10.11 9.91
CA VAL A 12 3.10 -9.50 9.57
C VAL A 12 2.21 -10.58 9.00
N VAL A 13 1.01 -10.76 9.55
CA VAL A 13 -0.02 -11.65 9.00
C VAL A 13 -1.13 -10.78 8.44
N LYS A 14 -1.53 -11.02 7.19
CA LYS A 14 -2.58 -10.23 6.53
C LYS A 14 -3.38 -11.04 5.52
N GLU A 15 -4.65 -10.66 5.37
CA GLU A 15 -5.50 -11.04 4.23
C GLU A 15 -5.54 -9.88 3.23
N ARG A 16 -5.27 -10.15 1.95
CA ARG A 16 -5.29 -9.14 0.89
C ARG A 16 -6.38 -9.44 -0.12
N LYS A 17 -7.21 -8.44 -0.41
CA LYS A 17 -8.10 -8.41 -1.57
C LYS A 17 -7.49 -7.48 -2.61
N LEU A 18 -7.16 -8.02 -3.77
CA LEU A 18 -6.63 -7.25 -4.90
C LEU A 18 -7.74 -6.97 -5.90
N TYR A 19 -7.93 -5.70 -6.22
CA TYR A 19 -8.79 -5.25 -7.31
C TYR A 19 -7.95 -4.53 -8.37
N MET A 20 -8.34 -4.71 -9.63
CA MET A 20 -7.71 -4.04 -10.77
C MET A 20 -8.66 -2.97 -11.30
N VAL A 21 -8.24 -1.70 -11.26
CA VAL A 21 -9.00 -0.57 -11.80
C VAL A 21 -8.14 0.08 -12.88
N GLY A 22 -8.39 -0.31 -14.13
CA GLY A 22 -7.54 0.09 -15.26
C GLY A 22 -6.10 -0.42 -15.06
N GLN A 23 -5.15 0.50 -14.91
CA GLN A 23 -3.73 0.20 -14.66
C GLN A 23 -3.31 0.32 -13.18
N THR A 24 -4.28 0.57 -12.31
CA THR A 24 -4.04 0.70 -10.87
C THR A 24 -4.45 -0.57 -10.15
N ARG A 25 -3.56 -1.07 -9.31
CA ARG A 25 -3.85 -2.14 -8.35
C ARG A 25 -4.32 -1.51 -7.06
N VAL A 26 -5.50 -1.94 -6.60
CA VAL A 26 -6.06 -1.55 -5.32
C VAL A 26 -5.93 -2.74 -4.39
N HIS A 27 -5.02 -2.63 -3.42
CA HIS A 27 -4.88 -3.64 -2.36
C HIS A 27 -5.73 -3.21 -1.18
N ILE A 28 -6.64 -4.07 -0.74
CA ILE A 28 -7.35 -3.92 0.54
C ILE A 28 -6.80 -4.99 1.47
N ASP A 29 -5.99 -4.56 2.44
CA ASP A 29 -5.29 -5.41 3.38
C ASP A 29 -6.02 -5.38 4.73
N THR A 30 -6.35 -6.55 5.27
CA THR A 30 -6.70 -6.72 6.69
C THR A 30 -5.50 -7.32 7.38
N VAL A 31 -4.83 -6.53 8.21
CA VAL A 31 -3.60 -6.90 8.90
C VAL A 31 -3.93 -7.24 10.35
N GLU A 32 -3.51 -8.43 10.78
CA GLU A 32 -3.66 -8.88 12.16
C GLU A 32 -3.03 -7.84 13.10
N ASP A 33 -3.75 -7.47 14.16
CA ASP A 33 -3.37 -6.47 15.17
C ASP A 33 -3.20 -5.00 14.71
N LEU A 34 -3.39 -4.69 13.43
CA LEU A 34 -3.32 -3.32 12.90
C LEU A 34 -4.61 -2.82 12.27
N GLY A 35 -5.50 -3.71 11.81
CA GLY A 35 -6.78 -3.33 11.22
C GLY A 35 -6.77 -3.33 9.68
N HIS A 36 -7.51 -2.41 9.07
CA HIS A 36 -7.74 -2.36 7.62
C HIS A 36 -6.93 -1.26 6.95
N PHE A 37 -6.34 -1.59 5.82
CA PHE A 37 -5.50 -0.68 5.03
C PHE A 37 -5.86 -0.78 3.56
N MET A 38 -5.63 0.32 2.84
CA MET A 38 -5.79 0.37 1.41
C MET A 38 -4.55 0.97 0.77
N GLU A 39 -4.06 0.33 -0.28
CA GLU A 39 -2.89 0.77 -1.04
C GLU A 39 -3.27 0.86 -2.52
N LEU A 40 -2.86 1.97 -3.16
CA LEU A 40 -3.06 2.23 -4.58
C LEU A 40 -1.70 2.20 -5.27
N GLU A 41 -1.46 1.18 -6.10
CA GLU A 41 -0.24 1.07 -6.90
C GLU A 41 -0.57 1.30 -8.37
N VAL A 42 -0.13 2.45 -8.92
CA VAL A 42 -0.27 2.76 -10.34
C VAL A 42 0.92 2.21 -11.09
N VAL A 43 0.68 1.26 -11.99
CA VAL A 43 1.74 0.73 -12.86
C VAL A 43 1.91 1.69 -14.04
N LEU A 44 3.03 2.40 -14.06
CA LEU A 44 3.38 3.30 -15.16
C LEU A 44 3.68 2.51 -16.43
N ARG A 45 3.14 2.98 -17.55
CA ARG A 45 3.54 2.53 -18.88
C ARG A 45 4.82 3.25 -19.31
N PRO A 46 5.60 2.69 -20.27
CA PRO A 46 6.86 3.29 -20.71
C PRO A 46 6.76 4.75 -21.16
N GLU A 47 5.60 5.14 -21.69
CA GLU A 47 5.30 6.49 -22.18
C GLU A 47 4.83 7.47 -21.09
N GLN A 48 4.54 7.00 -19.88
CA GLN A 48 3.97 7.82 -18.81
C GLN A 48 5.03 8.33 -17.85
N THR A 49 4.85 9.56 -17.37
CA THR A 49 5.72 10.15 -16.35
C THR A 49 5.25 9.79 -14.93
N LEU A 50 6.06 10.15 -13.94
CA LEU A 50 5.67 10.05 -12.53
C LEU A 50 4.47 10.95 -12.22
N GLU A 51 4.40 12.15 -12.82
CA GLU A 51 3.25 13.05 -12.63
C GLU A 51 1.95 12.43 -13.16
N ASP A 52 1.99 11.74 -14.30
CA ASP A 52 0.83 11.02 -14.84
C ASP A 52 0.33 9.95 -13.85
N GLY A 53 1.25 9.18 -13.27
CA GLY A 53 0.92 8.18 -12.27
C GLY A 53 0.31 8.78 -11.00
N GLN A 54 0.88 9.89 -10.53
CA GLN A 54 0.36 10.62 -9.36
C GLN A 54 -1.05 11.16 -9.63
N ALA A 55 -1.31 11.71 -10.82
CA ALA A 55 -2.65 12.18 -11.19
C ALA A 55 -3.69 11.05 -11.18
N ILE A 56 -3.34 9.86 -11.68
CA ILE A 56 -4.21 8.68 -11.66
C ILE A 56 -4.47 8.21 -10.22
N ALA A 57 -3.43 8.17 -9.39
CA ALA A 57 -3.56 7.81 -7.99
C ALA A 57 -4.47 8.79 -7.24
N GLN A 58 -4.30 10.09 -7.49
CA GLN A 58 -5.08 11.17 -6.87
C GLN A 58 -6.56 11.12 -7.27
N ASP A 59 -6.86 10.85 -8.55
CA ASP A 59 -8.22 10.69 -9.04
C ASP A 59 -8.92 9.49 -8.37
N LEU A 60 -8.24 8.34 -8.29
CA LEU A 60 -8.78 7.16 -7.61
C LEU A 60 -8.96 7.39 -6.10
N ARG A 61 -7.99 8.04 -5.45
CA ARG A 61 -8.08 8.42 -4.04
C ARG A 61 -9.32 9.27 -3.77
N THR A 62 -9.55 10.28 -4.63
CA THR A 62 -10.71 11.18 -4.54
C THR A 62 -12.02 10.41 -4.74
N LYS A 63 -12.09 9.51 -5.72
CA LYS A 63 -13.28 8.67 -5.99
C LYS A 63 -13.59 7.70 -4.84
N LEU A 64 -12.56 7.20 -4.17
CA LEU A 64 -12.70 6.31 -3.01
C LEU A 64 -12.93 7.07 -1.69
N GLY A 65 -12.90 8.40 -1.71
CA GLY A 65 -13.15 9.24 -0.55
C GLY A 65 -12.03 9.22 0.50
N VAL A 66 -10.81 8.83 0.12
CA VAL A 66 -9.64 8.81 1.02
C VAL A 66 -9.08 10.22 1.15
N LYS A 67 -8.92 10.70 2.40
CA LYS A 67 -8.37 12.03 2.68
C LYS A 67 -6.85 12.00 2.73
N GLU A 68 -6.24 13.17 2.67
CA GLU A 68 -4.78 13.29 2.82
C GLU A 68 -4.33 12.84 4.22
N ASP A 69 -5.16 13.13 5.23
CA ASP A 69 -4.90 12.77 6.63
C ASP A 69 -4.94 11.26 6.88
N ASP A 70 -5.54 10.49 5.98
CA ASP A 70 -5.60 9.03 6.05
C ASP A 70 -4.35 8.37 5.44
N LEU A 71 -3.43 9.15 4.85
CA LEU A 71 -2.22 8.63 4.24
C LEU A 71 -1.20 8.20 5.29
N ILE A 72 -0.64 7.02 5.08
CA ILE A 72 0.37 6.42 5.96
C ILE A 72 1.64 6.24 5.15
N ASP A 73 2.76 6.75 5.67
CA ASP A 73 4.08 6.72 5.04
C ASP A 73 4.99 5.59 5.56
N CYS A 74 4.51 4.81 6.55
CA CYS A 74 5.30 3.78 7.21
C CYS A 74 4.81 2.35 6.89
N ALA A 75 5.71 1.37 7.00
CA ALA A 75 5.38 -0.02 6.73
C ALA A 75 4.65 -0.67 7.92
N TYR A 76 3.84 -1.70 7.64
CA TYR A 76 3.11 -2.47 8.67
C TYR A 76 4.02 -2.98 9.79
N VAL A 77 5.23 -3.42 9.49
CA VAL A 77 6.18 -3.89 10.51
C VAL A 77 6.63 -2.78 11.45
N ASP A 78 6.76 -1.55 10.96
CA ASP A 78 7.11 -0.40 11.80
C ASP A 78 5.95 -0.02 12.71
N MET A 79 4.71 -0.12 12.22
CA MET A 79 3.50 0.09 13.03
C MET A 79 3.36 -0.98 14.12
N LEU A 80 3.58 -2.25 13.80
CA LEU A 80 3.53 -3.35 14.78
C LEU A 80 4.59 -3.20 15.89
N LEU A 81 5.78 -2.68 15.55
CA LEU A 81 6.87 -2.51 16.50
C LEU A 81 6.75 -1.24 17.37
N LYS A 82 5.90 -0.29 16.98
CA LYS A 82 5.61 0.94 17.76
C LYS A 82 4.45 0.77 18.73
N LYS A 83 3.76 -0.37 18.68
CA LYS A 83 2.67 -0.72 19.59
C LYS A 83 3.22 -1.20 20.93
#